data_AF-A0A812CP69-F1
#
_entry.id   AF-A0A812CP69-F1
#
_cell.length_a   1.000
_cell.length_b   1.000
_cell.length_c   1.000
_cell.angle_alpha   90.00
_cell.angle_beta   90.00
_cell.angle_gamma   90.00
#
_symmetry.space_group_name_H-M   'P 1'
#
loop_
_entity.id
_entity.type
_entity.pdbx_description
1 polymer ?
#
loop_
_entity_poly.entity_id
_entity_poly.type
_entity_poly.pdbx_seq_one_letter_code
_entity_poly.pdbx_strand_id
1 'polypeptide(L)'
;MPKAETKAFLDDGPKQYFMLIDKSALTVNENVENKPAFCSLRHPLTEKKCIFLFTHSNTNVFEVHNFKEEFRSWMINDSVVQDGSFLITTPMDPLFLVLPYLQSAEKKTGKYMTLDHIVEDEEFPESRRLHDSLRVKDLSHVADVKDSNDFQAYRYSEEKTLQWLQLKLNRVAEVLCNNNIQVSEGIACSKNFVKSKKEGSNANQKEYLMFAHGLLSDYISADLSEKLRESVGLEKPDDSKIKSSGSEPPKKKIKIEPSSSPTEDYSQKQKPVESTKVRKLSAAQKKLDQVDKSGMKSISSFFSPKSKS
;
A
#
# COMPACT_ATOMS: atom_id res chain seq x y z
N MET A 1 0.26 35.80 -38.91
CA MET A 1 1.14 34.64 -38.68
C MET A 1 1.18 34.36 -37.18
N PRO A 2 0.72 33.19 -36.72
CA PRO A 2 0.79 32.86 -35.30
C PRO A 2 2.24 32.59 -34.91
N LYS A 3 2.67 33.17 -33.79
CA LYS A 3 3.99 32.92 -33.19
C LYS A 3 4.04 31.46 -32.79
N ALA A 4 4.99 30.72 -33.37
CA ALA A 4 5.30 29.36 -32.95
C ALA A 4 5.75 29.40 -31.48
N GLU A 5 4.96 28.80 -30.60
CA GLU A 5 5.43 28.41 -29.27
C GLU A 5 6.55 27.38 -29.49
N THR A 6 7.79 27.83 -29.39
CA THR A 6 8.92 26.94 -29.09
C THR A 6 8.62 26.30 -27.73
N LYS A 7 8.02 25.11 -27.76
CA LYS A 7 8.17 24.15 -26.68
C LYS A 7 9.66 23.93 -26.53
N ALA A 8 10.26 24.62 -25.56
CA ALA A 8 11.53 24.19 -25.02
C ALA A 8 11.32 22.71 -24.66
N PHE A 9 11.99 21.84 -25.39
CA PHE A 9 12.24 20.49 -24.92
C PHE A 9 12.89 20.69 -23.56
N LEU A 10 12.10 20.47 -22.50
CA LEU A 10 12.62 20.23 -21.17
C LEU A 10 13.52 19.01 -21.35
N ASP A 11 14.80 19.27 -21.55
CA ASP A 11 15.84 18.28 -21.40
C ASP A 11 15.72 17.84 -19.95
N ASP A 12 15.00 16.73 -19.76
CA ASP A 12 14.82 16.06 -18.47
C ASP A 12 16.26 15.74 -18.05
N GLY A 13 16.80 16.54 -17.13
CA GLY A 13 18.14 16.34 -16.59
C GLY A 13 18.33 14.90 -16.08
N PRO A 14 19.52 14.53 -15.59
CA PRO A 14 19.77 13.17 -15.11
C PRO A 14 18.66 12.75 -14.14
N LYS A 15 17.94 11.66 -14.47
CA LYS A 15 16.84 11.16 -13.65
C LYS A 15 17.37 10.81 -12.27
N GLN A 16 16.87 11.51 -11.26
CA GLN A 16 17.22 11.29 -9.86
C GLN A 16 16.21 10.33 -9.24
N TYR A 17 16.71 9.33 -8.53
CA TYR A 17 15.88 8.38 -7.79
C TYR A 17 16.13 8.56 -6.30
N PHE A 18 15.05 8.73 -5.54
CA PHE A 18 15.11 8.75 -4.07
C PHE A 18 14.89 7.34 -3.57
N MET A 19 15.76 6.86 -2.69
CA MET A 19 15.65 5.51 -2.16
C MET A 19 15.85 5.48 -0.65
N LEU A 20 14.94 4.80 0.05
CA LEU A 20 15.10 4.41 1.43
C LEU A 20 15.74 3.03 1.46
N ILE A 21 17.03 2.97 1.80
CA ILE A 21 17.81 1.74 1.84
C ILE A 21 18.08 1.36 3.29
N ASP A 22 17.87 0.09 3.63
CA ASP A 22 18.32 -0.45 4.91
C ASP A 22 19.85 -0.40 4.98
N LYS A 23 20.41 0.13 6.08
CA LYS A 23 21.87 0.27 6.22
C LYS A 23 22.61 -1.06 6.07
N SER A 24 21.99 -2.17 6.47
CA SER A 24 22.55 -3.52 6.30
C SER A 24 22.73 -3.93 4.84
N ALA A 25 21.96 -3.35 3.91
CA ALA A 25 22.14 -3.61 2.48
C ALA A 25 23.41 -2.95 1.92
N LEU A 26 23.89 -1.90 2.58
CA LEU A 26 25.02 -1.06 2.15
C LEU A 26 26.30 -1.30 2.96
N THR A 27 26.29 -2.15 3.99
CA THR A 27 27.49 -2.45 4.77
C THR A 27 28.53 -3.13 3.90
N VAL A 28 29.57 -2.39 3.53
CA VAL A 28 30.68 -2.84 2.70
C VAL A 28 31.57 -3.77 3.52
N ASN A 29 31.84 -4.95 2.97
CA ASN A 29 32.90 -5.82 3.47
C ASN A 29 34.08 -5.71 2.51
N GLU A 30 35.15 -5.02 2.91
CA GLU A 30 36.32 -4.71 2.07
C GLU A 30 37.01 -5.98 1.52
N ASN A 31 36.73 -7.13 2.11
CA ASN A 31 37.29 -8.43 1.73
C ASN A 31 36.51 -9.17 0.63
N VAL A 32 35.43 -8.59 0.08
CA VAL A 32 34.55 -9.24 -0.90
C VAL A 32 34.42 -8.36 -2.15
N GLU A 33 34.82 -8.89 -3.31
CA GLU A 33 34.81 -8.17 -4.59
C GLU A 33 33.39 -7.83 -5.11
N ASN A 34 32.38 -8.61 -4.73
CA ASN A 34 31.01 -8.42 -5.19
C ASN A 34 30.32 -7.26 -4.46
N LYS A 35 30.19 -6.14 -5.19
CA LYS A 35 29.42 -4.96 -4.77
C LYS A 35 27.91 -5.24 -4.75
N PRO A 36 27.12 -4.48 -3.98
CA PRO A 36 25.67 -4.56 -4.03
C PRO A 36 25.20 -4.20 -5.42
N ALA A 37 24.23 -4.96 -5.93
CA ALA A 37 23.79 -4.82 -7.30
C ALA A 37 22.27 -4.89 -7.39
N PHE A 38 21.70 -4.02 -8.22
CA PHE A 38 20.32 -4.12 -8.65
C PHE A 38 20.23 -5.14 -9.79
N CYS A 39 19.46 -6.19 -9.58
CA CYS A 39 19.32 -7.30 -10.51
C CYS A 39 17.86 -7.41 -10.92
N SER A 40 17.63 -7.80 -12.18
CA SER A 40 16.29 -8.09 -12.69
C SER A 40 16.02 -9.58 -12.58
N LEU A 41 14.98 -9.96 -11.84
CA LEU A 41 14.54 -11.35 -11.69
C LEU A 41 13.03 -11.47 -11.98
N ARG A 42 12.53 -12.70 -12.07
CA ARG A 42 11.09 -12.95 -12.11
C ARG A 42 10.44 -12.63 -10.76
N HIS A 43 9.31 -11.95 -10.81
CA HIS A 43 8.44 -11.82 -9.67
C HIS A 43 7.82 -13.18 -9.33
N PRO A 44 7.80 -13.61 -8.05
CA PRO A 44 7.43 -14.98 -7.69
C PRO A 44 5.98 -15.35 -8.01
N LEU A 45 5.04 -14.40 -7.90
CA LEU A 45 3.64 -14.58 -8.34
C LEU A 45 3.41 -14.33 -9.84
N THR A 46 3.84 -13.17 -10.37
CA THR A 46 3.44 -12.72 -11.71
C THR A 46 4.38 -13.18 -12.82
N GLU A 47 5.55 -13.73 -12.48
CA GLU A 47 6.63 -14.14 -13.38
C GLU A 47 7.20 -13.02 -14.28
N LYS A 48 6.75 -11.77 -14.07
CA LYS A 48 7.21 -10.59 -14.79
C LYS A 48 8.55 -10.11 -14.24
N LYS A 49 9.27 -9.34 -15.06
CA LYS A 49 10.50 -8.64 -14.65
C LYS A 49 10.23 -7.74 -13.44
N CYS A 50 10.98 -7.97 -12.37
CA CYS A 50 11.01 -7.15 -11.16
C CYS A 50 12.48 -6.84 -10.77
N ILE A 51 12.70 -5.74 -10.05
CA ILE A 51 14.03 -5.32 -9.61
C ILE A 51 14.22 -5.72 -8.15
N PHE A 52 15.34 -6.38 -7.87
CA PHE A 52 15.79 -6.75 -6.53
C PHE A 52 17.18 -6.17 -6.28
N LEU A 53 17.50 -5.92 -5.02
CA LEU A 53 18.83 -5.50 -4.57
C LEU A 53 19.50 -6.66 -3.85
N PHE A 54 20.63 -7.12 -4.38
CA PHE A 54 21.51 -8.07 -3.70
C PHE A 54 22.57 -7.33 -2.90
N THR A 55 22.83 -7.80 -1.69
CA THR A 55 23.93 -7.27 -0.87
C THR A 55 25.29 -7.73 -1.38
N HIS A 56 26.35 -7.24 -0.75
CA HIS A 56 27.68 -7.81 -0.90
C HIS A 56 27.63 -9.34 -0.74
N SER A 57 28.41 -10.07 -1.54
CA SER A 57 28.43 -11.55 -1.61
C SER A 57 27.09 -12.22 -1.95
N ASN A 58 26.08 -11.47 -2.43
CA ASN A 58 24.75 -12.00 -2.74
C ASN A 58 24.07 -12.73 -1.56
N THR A 59 24.42 -12.44 -0.31
CA THR A 59 23.92 -13.20 0.86
C THR A 59 22.49 -12.87 1.24
N ASN A 60 22.09 -11.62 1.02
CA ASN A 60 20.77 -11.11 1.37
C ASN A 60 20.14 -10.46 0.14
N VAL A 61 18.83 -10.65 0.01
CA VAL A 61 18.03 -10.11 -1.07
C VAL A 61 17.04 -9.11 -0.50
N PHE A 62 16.90 -7.98 -1.17
CA PHE A 62 15.95 -6.94 -0.86
C PHE A 62 15.02 -6.75 -2.07
N GLU A 63 13.73 -6.70 -1.82
CA GLU A 63 12.76 -6.28 -2.82
C GLU A 63 12.75 -4.75 -2.93
N VAL A 64 12.56 -4.23 -4.14
CA VAL A 64 12.56 -2.79 -4.40
C VAL A 64 11.13 -2.36 -4.73
N HIS A 65 10.49 -1.68 -3.79
CA HIS A 65 9.16 -1.10 -3.96
C HIS A 65 9.26 0.32 -4.52
N ASN A 66 8.37 0.68 -5.43
CA ASN A 66 8.23 2.05 -5.91
C ASN A 66 6.94 2.66 -5.36
N PHE A 67 7.09 3.60 -4.42
CA PHE A 67 5.97 4.41 -3.94
C PHE A 67 5.77 5.59 -4.87
N LYS A 68 4.61 5.63 -5.53
CA LYS A 68 4.23 6.72 -6.43
C LYS A 68 2.80 7.17 -6.12
N GLU A 69 2.66 8.44 -5.79
CA GLU A 69 1.39 9.11 -5.58
C GLU A 69 1.24 10.28 -6.56
N GLU A 70 0.02 10.57 -6.99
CA GLU A 70 -0.25 11.69 -7.90
C GLU A 70 0.00 13.03 -7.21
N PHE A 71 0.45 14.03 -8.00
CA PHE A 71 0.67 15.41 -7.54
C PHE A 71 1.68 15.53 -6.38
N ARG A 72 2.78 14.77 -6.46
CA ARG A 72 3.93 14.87 -5.55
C ARG A 72 5.17 15.31 -6.31
N SER A 73 6.04 16.06 -5.63
CA SER A 73 7.37 16.49 -6.10
C SER A 73 8.31 16.58 -4.92
N TRP A 74 9.61 16.44 -5.16
CA TRP A 74 10.64 16.66 -4.14
C TRP A 74 11.22 18.06 -4.27
N MET A 75 11.42 18.73 -3.12
CA MET A 75 12.21 19.95 -3.03
C MET A 75 13.50 19.61 -2.27
N ILE A 76 14.64 19.73 -2.93
CA ILE A 76 15.94 19.33 -2.38
C ILE A 76 16.92 20.46 -2.59
N ASN A 77 17.39 21.03 -1.49
CA ASN A 77 18.19 22.24 -1.49
C ASN A 77 17.49 23.31 -2.35
N ASP A 78 18.15 23.76 -3.42
CA ASP A 78 17.64 24.78 -4.34
C ASP A 78 17.03 24.18 -5.63
N SER A 79 16.72 22.88 -5.65
CA SER A 79 16.18 22.17 -6.81
C SER A 79 14.81 21.55 -6.55
N VAL A 80 13.99 21.48 -7.60
CA VAL A 80 12.68 20.83 -7.58
C VAL A 80 12.71 19.65 -8.55
N VAL A 81 12.46 18.44 -8.03
CA VAL A 81 12.29 17.24 -8.84
C VAL A 81 10.80 16.97 -9.01
N GLN A 82 10.34 17.02 -10.25
CA GLN A 82 8.92 16.86 -10.58
C GLN A 82 8.37 15.49 -10.17
N ASP A 83 9.16 14.43 -10.32
CA ASP A 83 8.77 13.09 -9.89
C ASP A 83 8.90 12.96 -8.38
N GLY A 84 7.77 13.00 -7.67
CA GLY A 84 7.69 12.78 -6.23
C GLY A 84 7.72 11.32 -5.79
N SER A 85 7.97 10.37 -6.71
CA SER A 85 8.11 8.96 -6.33
C SER A 85 9.39 8.71 -5.54
N PHE A 86 9.40 7.63 -4.76
CA PHE A 86 10.60 7.13 -4.11
C PHE A 86 10.57 5.61 -4.00
N LEU A 87 11.77 5.05 -3.95
CA LEU A 87 12.01 3.64 -3.85
C LEU A 87 12.22 3.25 -2.39
N ILE A 88 11.75 2.08 -1.98
CA ILE A 88 11.96 1.52 -0.65
C ILE A 88 12.52 0.12 -0.84
N THR A 89 13.61 -0.21 -0.16
CA THR A 89 14.12 -1.57 -0.12
C THR A 89 13.69 -2.26 1.16
N THR A 90 13.05 -3.41 1.07
CA THR A 90 12.69 -4.25 2.23
C THR A 90 13.38 -5.61 2.12
N PRO A 91 13.88 -6.19 3.23
CA PRO A 91 14.47 -7.52 3.20
C PRO A 91 13.45 -8.56 2.72
N MET A 92 13.84 -9.41 1.78
CA MET A 92 13.01 -10.47 1.23
C MET A 92 13.61 -11.84 1.55
N ASP A 93 12.75 -12.82 1.87
CA ASP A 93 13.18 -14.21 2.00
C ASP A 93 13.42 -14.81 0.60
N PRO A 94 14.66 -15.22 0.27
CA PRO A 94 15.00 -15.74 -1.06
C PRO A 94 14.25 -17.03 -1.40
N LEU A 95 13.69 -17.76 -0.42
CA LEU A 95 12.88 -18.95 -0.69
C LEU A 95 11.66 -18.63 -1.57
N PHE A 96 11.03 -17.46 -1.41
CA PHE A 96 9.91 -17.07 -2.28
C PHE A 96 10.33 -16.92 -3.75
N LEU A 97 11.55 -16.44 -4.00
CA LEU A 97 12.07 -16.29 -5.37
C LEU A 97 12.39 -17.64 -6.02
N VAL A 98 12.72 -18.65 -5.23
CA VAL A 98 13.15 -19.97 -5.71
C VAL A 98 11.99 -20.95 -5.87
N LEU A 99 10.90 -20.74 -5.13
CA LEU A 99 9.71 -21.59 -5.18
C LEU A 99 9.16 -21.79 -6.61
N PRO A 100 9.01 -20.76 -7.46
CA PRO A 100 8.53 -20.96 -8.84
C PRO A 100 9.47 -21.83 -9.67
N TYR A 101 10.78 -21.71 -9.47
CA TYR A 101 11.80 -22.53 -10.13
C TYR A 101 11.71 -23.99 -9.69
N LEU A 102 11.60 -24.23 -8.37
CA LEU A 102 11.40 -25.58 -7.81
C LEU A 102 10.12 -26.25 -8.30
N GLN A 103 9.00 -25.52 -8.30
CA GLN A 103 7.72 -26.02 -8.80
C GLN A 103 7.79 -26.34 -10.30
N SER A 104 8.45 -25.49 -11.07
CA SER A 104 8.66 -25.71 -12.50
C SER A 104 9.55 -26.92 -12.79
N ALA A 105 10.63 -27.09 -12.03
CA ALA A 105 11.55 -28.23 -12.17
C ALA A 105 10.86 -29.56 -11.84
N GLU A 106 10.04 -29.61 -10.78
CA GLU A 106 9.25 -30.79 -10.42
C GLU A 106 8.21 -31.12 -11.50
N LYS A 107 7.48 -30.12 -12.02
CA LYS A 107 6.50 -30.33 -13.10
C LYS A 107 7.16 -30.83 -14.40
N LYS A 108 8.37 -30.37 -14.72
CA LYS A 108 9.09 -30.74 -15.95
C LYS A 108 9.77 -32.10 -15.85
N THR A 109 10.40 -32.42 -14.73
CA THR A 109 11.31 -33.57 -14.62
C THR A 109 10.94 -34.56 -13.52
N GLY A 110 10.36 -34.09 -12.41
CA GLY A 110 10.07 -34.88 -11.21
C GLY A 110 11.32 -35.52 -10.56
N LYS A 111 12.52 -35.02 -10.86
CA LYS A 111 13.80 -35.59 -10.43
C LYS A 111 14.53 -34.67 -9.47
N TYR A 112 15.45 -35.26 -8.72
CA TYR A 112 16.40 -34.52 -7.90
C TYR A 112 17.40 -33.81 -8.81
N MET A 113 17.55 -32.50 -8.66
CA MET A 113 18.44 -31.66 -9.48
C MET A 113 19.31 -30.77 -8.59
N THR A 114 20.49 -30.36 -9.08
CA THR A 114 21.31 -29.40 -8.33
C THR A 114 20.68 -28.01 -8.39
N LEU A 115 21.01 -27.16 -7.42
CA LEU A 115 20.45 -25.81 -7.32
C LEU A 115 20.75 -24.97 -8.59
N ASP A 116 21.95 -25.11 -9.15
CA ASP A 116 22.35 -24.41 -10.38
C ASP A 116 21.43 -24.69 -11.56
N HIS A 117 21.04 -25.96 -11.74
CA HIS A 117 20.14 -26.35 -12.83
C HIS A 117 18.69 -25.96 -12.57
N ILE A 118 18.27 -25.85 -11.31
CA ILE A 118 16.90 -25.45 -10.94
C ILE A 118 16.69 -23.96 -11.22
N VAL A 119 17.67 -23.13 -10.86
CA VAL A 119 17.59 -21.66 -10.92
C VAL A 119 18.02 -21.12 -12.29
N GLU A 120 18.37 -22.00 -13.23
CA GLU A 120 18.75 -21.59 -14.58
C GLU A 120 17.58 -20.93 -15.34
N ASP A 121 17.77 -19.67 -15.71
CA ASP A 121 16.78 -18.86 -16.41
C ASP A 121 17.45 -18.10 -17.56
N GLU A 122 17.08 -18.42 -18.80
CA GLU A 122 17.64 -17.79 -19.99
C GLU A 122 17.22 -16.32 -20.14
N GLU A 123 16.04 -15.96 -19.66
CA GLU A 123 15.51 -14.59 -19.75
C GLU A 123 16.09 -13.70 -18.64
N PHE A 124 16.39 -14.29 -17.47
CA PHE A 124 16.89 -13.60 -16.29
C PHE A 124 18.16 -14.27 -15.75
N PRO A 125 19.33 -14.11 -16.40
CA PRO A 125 20.57 -14.79 -16.04
C PRO A 125 21.11 -14.43 -14.63
N GLU A 126 20.66 -13.30 -14.07
CA GLU A 126 20.98 -12.87 -12.72
C GLU A 126 20.36 -13.78 -11.63
N SER A 127 19.46 -14.70 -12.01
CA SER A 127 18.89 -15.71 -11.09
C SER A 127 19.98 -16.55 -10.42
N ARG A 128 21.12 -16.76 -11.09
CA ARG A 128 22.28 -17.47 -10.55
C ARG A 128 22.78 -16.91 -9.22
N ARG A 129 22.57 -15.62 -8.94
CA ARG A 129 22.92 -15.00 -7.65
C ARG A 129 22.14 -15.56 -6.47
N LEU A 130 20.96 -16.13 -6.71
CA LEU A 130 20.16 -16.75 -5.66
C LEU A 130 20.87 -17.96 -5.04
N HIS A 131 21.78 -18.62 -5.76
CA HIS A 131 22.59 -19.72 -5.25
C HIS A 131 23.30 -19.33 -3.94
N ASP A 132 23.92 -18.15 -3.93
CA ASP A 132 24.68 -17.65 -2.78
C ASP A 132 23.77 -17.15 -1.64
N SER A 133 22.55 -16.73 -1.96
CA SER A 133 21.56 -16.27 -0.98
C SER A 133 20.91 -17.42 -0.21
N LEU A 134 20.93 -18.63 -0.76
CA LEU A 134 20.19 -19.78 -0.23
C LEU A 134 21.09 -20.68 0.59
N ARG A 135 20.75 -20.86 1.86
CA ARG A 135 21.42 -21.86 2.69
C ARG A 135 20.72 -23.21 2.51
N VAL A 136 21.49 -24.28 2.60
CA VAL A 136 20.97 -25.67 2.59
C VAL A 136 19.85 -25.85 3.60
N LYS A 137 20.02 -25.29 4.81
CA LYS A 137 19.01 -25.33 5.88
C LYS A 137 17.70 -24.67 5.44
N ASP A 138 17.78 -23.56 4.72
CA ASP A 138 16.60 -22.83 4.26
C ASP A 138 15.86 -23.64 3.19
N LEU A 139 16.59 -24.20 2.22
CA LEU A 139 16.03 -25.06 1.17
C LEU A 139 15.36 -26.33 1.72
N SER A 140 15.84 -26.88 2.83
CA SER A 140 15.24 -28.07 3.46
C SER A 140 13.79 -27.87 3.94
N HIS A 141 13.33 -26.62 4.09
CA HIS A 141 11.94 -26.29 4.45
C HIS A 141 10.97 -26.36 3.27
N VAL A 142 11.44 -26.33 2.03
CA VAL A 142 10.58 -26.33 0.82
C VAL A 142 10.88 -27.50 -0.12
N ALA A 143 12.05 -28.15 0.05
CA ALA A 143 12.52 -29.23 -0.79
C ALA A 143 13.03 -30.43 0.02
N ASP A 144 12.97 -31.60 -0.59
CA ASP A 144 13.69 -32.79 -0.18
C ASP A 144 15.14 -32.68 -0.64
N VAL A 145 16.05 -32.80 0.32
CA VAL A 145 17.49 -32.69 0.09
C VAL A 145 18.08 -34.09 0.09
N LYS A 146 18.81 -34.43 -0.97
CA LYS A 146 19.68 -35.60 -1.04
C LYS A 146 21.12 -35.14 -1.07
N ASP A 147 21.82 -35.46 0.01
CA ASP A 147 23.25 -35.20 0.12
C ASP A 147 24.01 -36.40 -0.43
N SER A 148 24.80 -36.17 -1.47
CA SER A 148 25.88 -37.07 -1.90
C SER A 148 27.21 -36.42 -1.54
N ASN A 149 28.29 -37.19 -1.40
CA ASN A 149 29.59 -36.67 -0.93
C ASN A 149 30.11 -35.49 -1.78
N ASP A 150 29.70 -35.40 -3.04
CA ASP A 150 30.21 -34.41 -4.01
C ASP A 150 29.21 -33.30 -4.35
N PHE A 151 27.91 -33.50 -4.14
CA PHE A 151 26.88 -32.50 -4.46
C PHE A 151 25.56 -32.74 -3.72
N GLN A 152 24.77 -31.68 -3.63
CA GLN A 152 23.42 -31.71 -3.06
C GLN A 152 22.40 -31.60 -4.17
N ALA A 153 21.41 -32.48 -4.14
CA ALA A 153 20.30 -32.48 -5.07
C ALA A 153 18.99 -32.20 -4.34
N TYR A 154 18.16 -31.34 -4.93
CA TYR A 154 16.92 -30.84 -4.37
C TYR A 154 15.74 -31.32 -5.22
N ARG A 155 14.63 -31.62 -4.55
CA ARG A 155 13.34 -31.90 -5.18
C ARG A 155 12.24 -31.17 -4.44
N TYR A 156 11.34 -30.50 -5.15
CA TYR A 156 10.23 -29.77 -4.51
C TYR A 156 9.36 -30.70 -3.65
N SER A 157 9.03 -30.25 -2.44
CA SER A 157 8.13 -30.95 -1.54
C SER A 157 6.99 -30.03 -1.13
N GLU A 158 5.78 -30.33 -1.62
CA GLU A 158 4.59 -29.53 -1.33
C GLU A 158 4.22 -29.57 0.16
N GLU A 159 4.33 -30.73 0.81
CA GLU A 159 4.01 -30.89 2.23
C GLU A 159 4.89 -29.98 3.11
N LYS A 160 6.21 -30.02 2.89
CA LYS A 160 7.17 -29.16 3.61
C LYS A 160 6.91 -27.68 3.34
N THR A 161 6.66 -27.34 2.08
CA THR A 161 6.34 -25.97 1.68
C THR A 161 5.09 -25.44 2.40
N LEU A 162 4.03 -26.26 2.52
CA LEU A 162 2.82 -25.88 3.26
C LEU A 162 3.11 -25.67 4.75
N GLN A 163 3.88 -26.55 5.39
CA GLN A 163 4.27 -26.37 6.80
C GLN A 163 5.09 -25.09 7.01
N TRP A 164 6.05 -24.83 6.12
CA TRP A 164 6.84 -23.60 6.14
C TRP A 164 5.96 -22.34 5.95
N LEU A 165 5.01 -22.37 5.02
CA LEU A 165 4.06 -21.28 4.79
C LEU A 165 3.15 -21.04 5.98
N GLN A 166 2.66 -22.09 6.64
CA GLN A 166 1.86 -21.96 7.86
C GLN A 166 2.63 -21.25 8.98
N LEU A 167 3.92 -21.58 9.16
CA LEU A 167 4.78 -20.90 10.12
C LEU A 167 4.99 -19.43 9.76
N LYS A 168 5.18 -19.11 8.47
CA LYS A 168 5.29 -17.73 7.97
C LYS A 168 4.00 -16.95 8.18
N LEU A 169 2.84 -17.56 7.87
CA LEU A 169 1.52 -16.97 8.05
C LEU A 169 1.28 -16.59 9.51
N ASN A 170 1.54 -17.51 10.44
CA ASN A 170 1.40 -17.27 11.87
C ASN A 170 2.32 -16.15 12.35
N ARG A 171 3.58 -16.12 11.87
CA ARG A 171 4.53 -15.06 12.19
C ARG A 171 4.04 -13.68 11.71
N VAL A 172 3.50 -13.61 10.49
CA VAL A 172 2.94 -12.35 9.96
C VAL A 172 1.75 -11.91 10.79
N ALA A 173 0.82 -12.82 11.10
CA ALA A 173 -0.34 -12.52 11.96
C ALA A 173 0.07 -12.01 13.35
N GLU A 174 1.10 -12.61 13.96
CA GLU A 174 1.66 -12.16 15.24
C GLU A 174 2.27 -10.76 15.15
N VAL A 175 3.05 -10.47 14.11
CA VAL A 175 3.65 -9.15 13.88
C VAL A 175 2.58 -8.08 13.64
N LEU A 176 1.52 -8.40 12.89
CA LEU A 176 0.40 -7.48 12.67
C LEU A 176 -0.32 -7.15 13.98
N CYS A 177 -0.56 -8.15 14.81
CA CYS A 177 -1.16 -8.01 16.13
C CYS A 177 -0.30 -7.15 17.06
N ASN A 178 1.00 -7.45 17.15
CA ASN A 178 1.95 -6.73 18.00
C ASN A 178 2.11 -5.27 17.60
N ASN A 179 2.05 -4.98 16.29
CA ASN A 179 2.10 -3.61 15.77
C ASN A 179 0.75 -2.88 15.81
N ASN A 180 -0.32 -3.51 16.34
CA ASN A 180 -1.67 -2.98 16.40
C ASN A 180 -2.20 -2.48 15.05
N ILE A 181 -1.89 -3.21 13.98
CA ILE A 181 -2.37 -2.89 12.63
C ILE A 181 -3.84 -3.31 12.54
N GLN A 182 -4.71 -2.39 12.10
CA GLN A 182 -6.13 -2.69 12.00
C GLN A 182 -6.41 -3.48 10.72
N VAL A 183 -6.86 -4.72 10.89
CA VAL A 183 -7.12 -5.68 9.80
C VAL A 183 -8.60 -5.85 9.46
N SER A 184 -9.49 -5.08 10.10
CA SER A 184 -10.93 -5.26 9.91
C SER A 184 -11.39 -4.94 8.49
N GLU A 185 -12.18 -5.86 7.92
CA GLU A 185 -12.79 -5.77 6.60
C GLU A 185 -13.52 -4.42 6.41
N GLY A 186 -13.14 -3.67 5.37
CA GLY A 186 -13.93 -2.54 4.86
C GLY A 186 -13.70 -1.17 5.50
N ILE A 187 -12.72 -0.97 6.39
CA ILE A 187 -12.42 0.37 6.92
C ILE A 187 -10.93 0.65 6.88
N ALA A 188 -10.51 1.54 5.97
CA ALA A 188 -9.22 2.22 6.06
C ALA A 188 -9.25 3.14 7.29
N CYS A 189 -8.92 2.60 8.45
CA CYS A 189 -8.84 3.36 9.68
C CYS A 189 -7.47 4.02 9.80
N SER A 190 -7.43 5.35 9.88
CA SER A 190 -6.23 6.08 10.27
C SER A 190 -5.67 5.53 11.61
N LYS A 191 -4.36 5.60 11.82
CA LYS A 191 -3.70 5.24 13.11
C LYS A 191 -4.33 5.90 14.34
N ASN A 192 -5.10 6.99 14.17
CA ASN A 192 -5.77 7.73 15.23
C ASN A 192 -7.17 7.18 15.59
N PHE A 193 -7.67 6.15 14.90
CA PHE A 193 -8.99 5.59 15.16
C PHE A 193 -8.91 4.50 16.24
N VAL A 194 -9.48 4.76 17.42
CA VAL A 194 -9.55 3.80 18.52
C VAL A 194 -10.90 3.09 18.48
N LYS A 195 -10.93 1.80 18.10
CA LYS A 195 -12.12 0.96 18.31
C LYS A 195 -12.30 0.69 19.81
N SER A 196 -13.54 0.75 20.29
CA SER A 196 -13.87 0.38 21.66
C SER A 196 -13.60 -1.12 21.86
N LYS A 197 -12.94 -1.45 22.99
CA LYS A 197 -12.38 -2.76 23.38
C LYS A 197 -13.45 -3.84 23.64
N LYS A 198 -14.30 -4.13 22.65
CA LYS A 198 -15.49 -4.97 22.83
C LYS A 198 -15.71 -5.99 21.71
N GLU A 199 -14.65 -6.64 21.24
CA GLU A 199 -14.76 -7.84 20.41
C GLU A 199 -13.77 -8.90 20.93
N GLY A 200 -14.25 -10.14 21.07
CA GLY A 200 -13.55 -11.24 21.73
C GLY A 200 -12.22 -11.59 21.08
N SER A 201 -11.24 -12.00 21.90
CA SER A 201 -9.85 -12.28 21.53
C SER A 201 -9.67 -13.20 20.30
N ASN A 202 -10.61 -14.11 20.06
CA ASN A 202 -10.49 -15.13 19.00
C ASN A 202 -10.98 -14.65 17.62
N ALA A 203 -11.90 -13.67 17.56
CA ALA A 203 -12.37 -13.11 16.28
C ALA A 203 -11.24 -12.31 15.61
N ASN A 204 -10.52 -11.53 16.41
CA ASN A 204 -9.38 -10.74 15.97
C ASN A 204 -8.26 -11.61 15.35
N GLN A 205 -7.97 -12.78 15.93
CA GLN A 205 -6.92 -13.67 15.43
C GLN A 205 -7.22 -14.24 14.04
N LYS A 206 -8.48 -14.62 13.76
CA LYS A 206 -8.87 -15.09 12.43
C LYS A 206 -8.78 -14.00 11.38
N GLU A 207 -9.16 -12.77 11.74
CA GLU A 207 -9.01 -11.60 10.85
C GLU A 207 -7.54 -11.32 10.52
N TYR A 208 -6.64 -11.38 11.52
CA TYR A 208 -5.21 -11.26 11.29
C TYR A 208 -4.66 -12.37 10.39
N LEU A 209 -5.12 -13.61 10.56
CA LEU A 209 -4.72 -14.73 9.70
C LEU A 209 -5.21 -14.56 8.26
N MET A 210 -6.43 -14.05 8.08
CA MET A 210 -6.98 -13.77 6.75
C MET A 210 -6.22 -12.64 6.06
N PHE A 211 -5.91 -11.56 6.77
CA PHE A 211 -5.10 -10.47 6.24
C PHE A 211 -3.66 -10.92 5.93
N ALA A 212 -3.05 -11.70 6.81
CA ALA A 212 -1.72 -12.29 6.60
C ALA A 212 -1.72 -13.23 5.38
N HIS A 213 -2.80 -14.00 5.17
CA HIS A 213 -2.95 -14.87 4.01
C HIS A 213 -2.99 -14.04 2.71
N GLY A 214 -3.72 -12.93 2.71
CA GLY A 214 -3.72 -11.96 1.61
C GLY A 214 -2.32 -11.45 1.29
N LEU A 215 -1.55 -11.01 2.29
CA LEU A 215 -0.17 -10.56 2.10
C LEU A 215 0.74 -11.66 1.54
N LEU A 216 0.61 -12.89 2.02
CA LEU A 216 1.41 -14.02 1.52
C LEU A 216 1.01 -14.39 0.09
N SER A 217 -0.25 -14.24 -0.28
CA SER A 217 -0.77 -14.60 -1.60
C SER A 217 -0.13 -13.80 -2.74
N ASP A 218 0.40 -12.61 -2.45
CA ASP A 218 1.15 -11.79 -3.41
C ASP A 218 2.52 -12.40 -3.78
N TYR A 219 3.03 -13.37 -3.02
CA TYR A 219 4.36 -13.98 -3.20
C TYR A 219 4.34 -15.46 -3.58
N ILE A 220 3.17 -16.10 -3.66
CA ILE A 220 3.04 -17.54 -3.96
C ILE A 220 2.02 -17.79 -5.07
N SER A 221 2.11 -18.93 -5.75
CA SER A 221 1.13 -19.30 -6.78
C SER A 221 -0.28 -19.45 -6.21
N ALA A 222 -1.30 -19.17 -7.05
CA ALA A 222 -2.70 -19.24 -6.66
C ALA A 222 -3.08 -20.62 -6.09
N ASP A 223 -2.59 -21.70 -6.71
CA ASP A 223 -2.81 -23.08 -6.25
C ASP A 223 -2.30 -23.30 -4.81
N LEU A 224 -1.12 -22.78 -4.49
CA LEU A 224 -0.51 -22.92 -3.17
C LEU A 224 -1.22 -22.04 -2.14
N SER A 225 -1.69 -20.86 -2.55
CA SER A 225 -2.50 -19.96 -1.72
C SER A 225 -3.83 -20.61 -1.30
N GLU A 226 -4.52 -21.28 -2.23
CA GLU A 226 -5.76 -22.00 -1.96
C GLU A 226 -5.52 -23.16 -0.99
N LYS A 227 -4.47 -23.98 -1.23
CA LYS A 227 -4.08 -25.08 -0.32
C LYS A 227 -3.69 -24.58 1.07
N LEU A 228 -2.98 -23.46 1.16
CA LEU A 228 -2.64 -22.84 2.44
C LEU A 228 -3.92 -22.40 3.17
N ARG A 229 -4.86 -21.77 2.47
CA ARG A 229 -6.14 -21.33 3.03
C ARG A 229 -6.94 -22.51 3.60
N GLU A 230 -7.03 -23.60 2.83
CA GLU A 230 -7.70 -24.83 3.26
C GLU A 230 -7.01 -25.46 4.46
N SER A 231 -5.67 -25.51 4.47
CA SER A 231 -4.90 -26.10 5.56
C SER A 231 -5.05 -25.35 6.90
N VAL A 232 -5.36 -24.05 6.84
CA VAL A 232 -5.57 -23.19 8.02
C VAL A 232 -7.06 -23.10 8.40
N GLY A 233 -7.96 -23.63 7.56
CA GLY A 233 -9.40 -23.58 7.79
C GLY A 233 -9.99 -22.17 7.69
N LEU A 234 -9.45 -21.34 6.79
CA LEU A 234 -10.00 -20.01 6.51
C LEU A 234 -11.15 -20.13 5.50
N GLU A 235 -12.28 -19.51 5.81
CA GLU A 235 -13.44 -19.45 4.90
C GLU A 235 -13.08 -18.65 3.65
N LYS A 236 -13.64 -19.04 2.50
CA LYS A 236 -13.53 -18.20 1.29
C LYS A 236 -14.20 -16.85 1.59
N PRO A 237 -13.60 -15.72 1.20
CA PRO A 237 -14.33 -14.47 1.21
C PRO A 237 -15.59 -14.65 0.37
N ASP A 238 -16.74 -14.51 1.01
CA ASP A 238 -18.05 -14.68 0.39
C ASP A 238 -18.25 -13.53 -0.60
N ASP A 239 -18.15 -13.78 -1.92
CA ASP A 239 -18.47 -12.80 -2.97
C ASP A 239 -19.91 -12.24 -2.84
N SER A 240 -20.74 -12.90 -2.03
CA SER A 240 -22.11 -12.53 -1.72
C SER A 240 -22.26 -11.37 -0.70
N LYS A 241 -21.20 -10.96 0.01
CA LYS A 241 -21.21 -9.81 0.95
C LYS A 241 -20.65 -8.50 0.37
N ILE A 242 -20.46 -8.42 -0.94
CA ILE A 242 -20.11 -7.15 -1.64
C ILE A 242 -21.37 -6.28 -1.90
N LYS A 243 -22.55 -6.68 -1.41
CA LYS A 243 -23.72 -5.78 -1.33
C LYS A 243 -23.96 -5.36 0.12
N SER A 244 -23.80 -4.05 0.36
CA SER A 244 -24.02 -3.30 1.62
C SER A 244 -22.85 -3.38 2.63
N SER A 245 -21.86 -2.49 2.56
CA SER A 245 -22.00 -1.13 3.08
C SER A 245 -20.97 -0.17 2.45
N GLY A 246 -21.01 -0.07 1.13
CA GLY A 246 -20.60 1.15 0.44
C GLY A 246 -21.60 2.28 0.71
N SER A 247 -21.83 2.65 1.97
CA SER A 247 -22.18 4.04 2.22
C SER A 247 -20.90 4.82 2.01
N GLU A 248 -20.74 5.37 0.80
CA GLU A 248 -19.99 6.63 0.68
C GLU A 248 -20.37 7.46 1.93
N PRO A 249 -19.40 8.02 2.69
CA PRO A 249 -19.76 9.02 3.68
C PRO A 249 -20.68 9.98 2.94
N PRO A 250 -21.89 10.26 3.46
CA PRO A 250 -22.89 10.98 2.69
C PRO A 250 -22.15 12.18 2.14
N LYS A 251 -22.14 12.31 0.81
CA LYS A 251 -21.72 13.55 0.16
C LYS A 251 -22.60 14.59 0.83
N LYS A 252 -22.12 15.18 1.92
CA LYS A 252 -22.40 16.54 2.28
C LYS A 252 -21.95 17.23 1.02
N LYS A 253 -22.92 17.42 0.12
CA LYS A 253 -22.93 18.55 -0.78
C LYS A 253 -22.68 19.70 0.17
N ILE A 254 -21.41 20.05 0.35
CA ILE A 254 -21.05 21.41 0.66
C ILE A 254 -21.78 22.15 -0.45
N LYS A 255 -22.87 22.78 -0.07
CA LYS A 255 -23.52 23.76 -0.90
C LYS A 255 -22.44 24.82 -1.02
N ILE A 256 -21.64 24.72 -2.08
CA ILE A 256 -20.76 25.79 -2.51
C ILE A 256 -21.74 26.87 -2.91
N GLU A 257 -22.10 27.71 -1.94
CA GLU A 257 -22.56 29.04 -2.27
C GLU A 257 -21.39 29.69 -3.01
N PRO A 258 -21.60 30.24 -4.21
CA PRO A 258 -20.53 30.84 -4.98
C PRO A 258 -20.25 32.22 -4.37
N SER A 259 -19.55 32.26 -3.23
CA SER A 259 -19.05 33.52 -2.66
C SER A 259 -18.03 33.28 -1.56
N SER A 260 -16.80 32.96 -1.94
CA SER A 260 -15.61 33.38 -1.19
C SER A 260 -14.41 33.42 -2.13
N SER A 261 -14.52 34.26 -3.15
CA SER A 261 -13.32 34.90 -3.70
C SER A 261 -12.70 35.77 -2.60
N PRO A 262 -11.36 35.91 -2.54
CA PRO A 262 -10.73 36.97 -1.75
C PRO A 262 -11.44 38.31 -2.02
N THR A 263 -11.77 39.05 -0.97
CA THR A 263 -12.66 40.23 -1.02
C THR A 263 -11.96 41.50 -1.56
N GLU A 264 -10.78 41.38 -2.15
CA GLU A 264 -10.00 42.53 -2.63
C GLU A 264 -9.53 42.32 -4.08
N ASP A 265 -10.45 42.44 -5.02
CA ASP A 265 -10.13 42.75 -6.42
C ASP A 265 -10.42 44.24 -6.66
N TYR A 266 -9.34 45.04 -6.72
CA TYR A 266 -9.40 46.50 -6.89
C TYR A 266 -9.63 46.95 -8.34
N SER A 267 -9.98 46.05 -9.26
CA SER A 267 -9.97 46.38 -10.69
C SER A 267 -11.27 46.95 -11.29
N GLN A 268 -12.41 47.02 -10.58
CA GLN A 268 -13.67 47.43 -11.25
C GLN A 268 -14.53 48.47 -10.50
N LYS A 269 -14.85 49.54 -11.25
CA LYS A 269 -15.63 50.73 -10.86
C LYS A 269 -17.11 50.38 -10.61
N GLN A 270 -17.66 50.97 -9.55
CA GLN A 270 -19.04 50.82 -9.05
C GLN A 270 -20.14 51.09 -10.08
N LYS A 271 -21.23 50.28 -10.03
CA LYS A 271 -22.60 50.66 -10.42
C LYS A 271 -23.66 49.95 -9.55
N PRO A 272 -24.88 50.51 -9.41
CA PRO A 272 -25.72 50.34 -8.21
C PRO A 272 -26.78 49.22 -8.26
N VAL A 273 -27.06 48.73 -7.05
CA VAL A 273 -28.24 48.06 -6.46
C VAL A 273 -29.43 47.74 -7.35
N GLU A 274 -29.88 46.46 -7.36
CA GLU A 274 -31.31 46.14 -7.30
C GLU A 274 -31.69 44.69 -6.90
N SER A 275 -32.80 44.62 -6.15
CA SER A 275 -33.76 43.53 -5.93
C SER A 275 -33.49 42.43 -4.89
N THR A 276 -34.34 42.49 -3.88
CA THR A 276 -34.61 41.62 -2.73
C THR A 276 -35.09 40.22 -3.15
N LYS A 277 -34.44 39.14 -2.68
CA LYS A 277 -34.97 37.78 -2.76
C LYS A 277 -35.61 37.35 -1.43
N VAL A 278 -36.91 37.08 -1.49
CA VAL A 278 -37.78 36.60 -0.39
C VAL A 278 -37.28 35.25 0.13
N ARG A 279 -36.85 35.19 1.41
CA ARG A 279 -36.48 33.94 2.09
C ARG A 279 -37.76 33.22 2.56
N LYS A 280 -37.92 31.94 2.19
CA LYS A 280 -38.99 31.06 2.69
C LYS A 280 -38.77 30.78 4.18
N LEU A 281 -39.75 31.15 5.02
CA LEU A 281 -39.73 30.92 6.47
C LEU A 281 -39.95 29.44 6.82
N SER A 282 -39.25 28.96 7.85
CA SER A 282 -39.38 27.57 8.34
C SER A 282 -40.67 27.36 9.14
N ALA A 283 -41.08 26.10 9.33
CA ALA A 283 -42.30 25.75 10.08
C ALA A 283 -42.30 26.25 11.52
N ALA A 284 -41.11 26.41 12.14
CA ALA A 284 -40.97 26.98 13.48
C ALA A 284 -41.21 28.51 13.49
N GLN A 285 -40.77 29.22 12.43
CA GLN A 285 -41.02 30.66 12.27
C GLN A 285 -42.50 30.95 12.01
N LYS A 286 -43.20 30.09 11.26
CA LYS A 286 -44.65 30.19 11.07
C LYS A 286 -45.44 30.00 12.37
N LYS A 287 -44.97 29.14 13.28
CA LYS A 287 -45.60 28.94 14.60
C LYS A 287 -45.34 30.11 15.55
N LEU A 288 -44.19 30.76 15.46
CA LEU A 288 -43.88 31.97 16.24
C LEU A 288 -44.68 33.20 15.78
N ASP A 289 -45.03 33.28 14.50
CA ASP A 289 -45.85 34.38 13.97
C ASP A 289 -47.34 34.26 14.30
N GLN A 290 -47.81 33.08 14.71
CA GLN A 290 -49.20 32.87 15.17
C GLN A 290 -49.42 33.24 16.64
N VAL A 291 -48.38 33.68 17.36
CA VAL A 291 -48.52 34.14 18.74
C VAL A 291 -49.21 35.51 18.74
N ASP A 292 -50.25 35.67 19.56
CA ASP A 292 -50.97 36.93 19.71
C ASP A 292 -50.06 37.98 20.37
N LYS A 293 -49.72 39.03 19.61
CA LYS A 293 -48.82 40.12 20.03
C LYS A 293 -49.59 41.30 20.63
N SER A 294 -50.91 41.18 20.77
CA SER A 294 -51.77 42.14 21.44
C SER A 294 -51.29 42.38 22.88
N GLY A 295 -50.76 43.58 23.15
CA GLY A 295 -50.28 44.00 24.48
C GLY A 295 -48.76 43.93 24.71
N MET A 296 -47.98 43.38 23.77
CA MET A 296 -46.51 43.41 23.85
C MET A 296 -45.97 44.72 23.27
N LYS A 297 -45.26 45.52 24.09
CA LYS A 297 -44.55 46.70 23.59
C LYS A 297 -43.40 46.27 22.69
N SER A 298 -43.30 46.85 21.50
CA SER A 298 -42.16 46.62 20.60
C SER A 298 -40.86 46.97 21.30
N ILE A 299 -39.82 46.14 21.16
CA ILE A 299 -38.50 46.39 21.77
C ILE A 299 -37.89 47.73 21.33
N SER A 300 -38.32 48.25 20.18
CA SER A 300 -37.97 49.57 19.67
C SER A 300 -38.37 50.71 20.61
N SER A 301 -39.43 50.55 21.41
CA SER A 301 -39.89 51.58 22.35
C SER A 301 -38.99 51.73 23.59
N PHE A 302 -38.05 50.81 23.81
CA PHE A 302 -37.07 50.91 24.90
C PHE A 302 -35.86 51.77 24.53
N PHE A 303 -35.62 51.96 23.23
CA PHE A 303 -34.46 52.69 22.71
C PHE A 303 -34.83 54.05 22.10
N SER A 304 -36.09 54.47 22.17
CA SER A 304 -36.49 55.81 21.74
C SER A 304 -36.05 56.86 22.77
N PRO A 305 -35.32 57.92 22.36
CA PRO A 305 -34.89 58.98 23.25
C PRO A 305 -36.09 59.75 23.81
N LYS A 306 -36.10 60.04 25.12
CA LYS A 306 -37.14 60.84 25.76
C LYS A 306 -37.14 62.26 25.17
N SER A 307 -38.29 62.72 24.71
CA SER A 307 -38.50 64.12 24.33
C SER A 307 -38.20 65.03 25.52
N LYS A 308 -37.27 65.98 25.36
CA LYS A 308 -37.11 67.08 26.30
C LYS A 308 -38.29 68.03 26.11
N SER A 309 -38.91 68.40 27.24
CA SER A 309 -39.88 69.49 27.32
C SER A 309 -39.23 70.83 27.00
#